data_AF-F0H4G0-F1
#
_entry.id   AF-F0H4G0-F1
#
_cell.length_a   1.000
_cell.length_b   1.000
_cell.length_c   1.000
_cell.angle_alpha   90.00
_cell.angle_beta   90.00
_cell.angle_gamma   90.00
#
_symmetry.space_group_name_H-M   'P 1'
#
loop_
_entity.id
_entity.type
_entity.pdbx_description
1 polymer ?
#
loop_
_entity_poly.entity_id
_entity_poly.type
_entity_poly.pdbx_seq_one_letter_code
_entity_poly.pdbx_strand_id
1 'polypeptide(L)'
;MAKDLTTSAIERQNVLNNRLAIPRIQKALDIEAYEFDGKYYLTKQMVADFYEVDVRTIERYLETNKQELERNGYFLCKGKKLKEFKLQFAPDINVGNKTRSLSLFDFRAFLNIGMLLSESEKAKSIRSFILDIVISTINEKAGGGTKYINWRDRNFLPAAIQEENYRKNLTAPINECVEGHTTYKYANITDMIYEAVFHENARQYRTLLKLQPKDNVRATMYSEVLRVISSFENGVGSAIHALSKSLNRKISLQEVQSLIAKQAESPAMSPFLYDARQKMASLDFGLRDVYHDGIAGYLRALSPEEFDRFIGSDSIDLEKLLDNDENSMFWNV
;
A
#
# COMPACT_ATOMS: atom_id res chain seq x y z
N MET A 1 -11.53 3.67 -9.68
CA MET A 1 -12.01 5.05 -9.43
C MET A 1 -10.93 6.01 -9.89
N ALA A 2 -11.28 7.19 -10.41
CA ALA A 2 -10.25 8.21 -10.62
C ALA A 2 -9.67 8.59 -9.25
N LYS A 3 -8.34 8.53 -9.10
CA LYS A 3 -7.66 8.91 -7.87
C LYS A 3 -7.92 10.38 -7.58
N ASP A 4 -8.55 10.66 -6.44
CA ASP A 4 -8.81 12.03 -6.01
C ASP A 4 -7.92 12.41 -4.82
N LEU A 5 -6.76 12.96 -5.18
CA LEU A 5 -5.78 13.44 -4.20
C LEU A 5 -6.31 14.58 -3.33
N THR A 6 -7.42 15.24 -3.67
CA THR A 6 -7.98 16.33 -2.86
C THR A 6 -8.68 15.78 -1.61
N THR A 7 -9.26 14.59 -1.70
CA THR A 7 -10.04 13.98 -0.61
C THR A 7 -9.28 12.91 0.17
N SER A 8 -8.29 12.26 -0.47
CA SER A 8 -7.58 11.12 0.11
C SER A 8 -6.21 11.46 0.71
N ALA A 9 -6.14 11.60 2.03
CA ALA A 9 -4.87 11.81 2.74
C ALA A 9 -3.90 10.63 2.61
N ILE A 10 -4.42 9.41 2.50
CA ILE A 10 -3.61 8.20 2.31
C ILE A 10 -2.92 8.22 0.94
N GLU A 11 -3.64 8.59 -0.13
CA GLU A 11 -3.03 8.66 -1.46
C GLU A 11 -1.99 9.77 -1.55
N ARG A 12 -2.28 10.96 -0.99
CA ARG A 12 -1.27 12.02 -0.88
C ARG A 12 -0.02 11.52 -0.16
N GLN A 13 -0.20 10.83 0.96
CA GLN A 13 0.93 10.29 1.70
C GLN A 13 1.67 9.18 0.93
N ASN A 14 0.97 8.34 0.16
CA ASN A 14 1.59 7.33 -0.72
C ASN A 14 2.47 7.99 -1.80
N VAL A 15 1.96 9.03 -2.47
CA VAL A 15 2.74 9.82 -3.44
C VAL A 15 4.01 10.35 -2.78
N LEU A 16 3.87 10.97 -1.62
CA LEU A 16 5.00 11.58 -0.92
C LEU A 16 5.99 10.53 -0.40
N ASN A 17 5.53 9.37 0.04
CA ASN A 17 6.40 8.32 0.57
C ASN A 17 7.14 7.54 -0.54
N ASN A 18 6.70 7.67 -1.80
CA ASN A 18 7.37 7.07 -2.94
C ASN A 18 8.65 7.86 -3.31
N ARG A 19 9.77 7.52 -2.64
CA ARG A 19 11.09 8.14 -2.86
C ARG A 19 11.65 7.93 -4.26
N LEU A 20 11.09 7.03 -5.06
CA LEU A 20 11.51 6.79 -6.44
C LEU A 20 10.80 7.72 -7.42
N ALA A 21 9.54 8.06 -7.14
CA ALA A 21 8.76 8.99 -7.96
C ALA A 21 9.09 10.45 -7.67
N ILE A 22 9.36 10.81 -6.41
CA ILE A 22 9.59 12.21 -5.99
C ILE A 22 10.72 12.90 -6.80
N PRO A 23 11.92 12.30 -6.99
CA PRO A 23 12.96 12.92 -7.81
C PRO A 23 12.57 13.09 -9.28
N ARG A 24 11.73 12.20 -9.82
CA ARG A 24 11.22 12.30 -11.19
C ARG A 24 10.24 13.46 -11.32
N ILE A 25 9.33 13.61 -10.35
CA ILE A 25 8.41 14.75 -10.28
C ILE A 25 9.20 16.06 -10.16
N GLN A 26 10.20 16.10 -9.26
CA GLN A 26 11.04 17.29 -9.07
C GLN A 26 11.76 17.71 -10.34
N LYS A 27 12.42 16.76 -11.02
CA LYS A 27 13.12 17.01 -12.29
C LYS A 27 12.18 17.51 -13.38
N ALA A 28 10.95 17.00 -13.42
CA ALA A 28 10.03 17.29 -14.50
C ALA A 28 9.22 18.58 -14.29
N LEU A 29 9.03 19.02 -13.04
CA LEU A 29 8.42 20.32 -12.73
C LEU A 29 9.39 21.49 -12.86
N ASP A 30 10.71 21.24 -12.74
CA ASP A 30 11.80 22.22 -12.89
C ASP A 30 11.57 23.51 -12.10
N ILE A 31 11.34 23.36 -10.79
CA ILE A 31 10.93 24.46 -9.92
C ILE A 31 12.15 25.10 -9.26
N GLU A 32 12.25 26.42 -9.39
CA GLU A 32 13.21 27.23 -8.65
C GLU A 32 12.88 27.23 -7.14
N ALA A 33 13.91 27.05 -6.31
CA ALA A 33 13.79 27.03 -4.87
C ALA A 33 15.07 27.58 -4.21
N TYR A 34 14.92 28.11 -2.99
CA TYR A 34 16.03 28.68 -2.23
C TYR A 34 16.79 27.59 -1.48
N GLU A 35 18.09 27.50 -1.71
CA GLU A 35 18.98 26.58 -1.00
C GLU A 35 19.41 27.14 0.36
N PHE A 36 18.80 26.63 1.42
CA PHE A 36 19.07 27.06 2.79
C PHE A 36 19.34 25.85 3.68
N ASP A 37 20.45 25.87 4.43
CA ASP A 37 20.80 24.78 5.36
C ASP A 37 20.89 23.41 4.66
N GLY A 38 21.42 23.39 3.43
CA GLY A 38 21.59 22.19 2.61
C GLY A 38 20.29 21.59 2.06
N LYS A 39 19.18 22.34 2.11
CA LYS A 39 17.86 21.93 1.60
C LYS A 39 17.23 23.02 0.76
N TYR A 40 16.36 22.63 -0.16
CA TYR A 40 15.63 23.55 -1.03
C TYR A 40 14.26 23.88 -0.44
N TYR A 41 13.95 25.18 -0.37
CA TYR A 41 12.71 25.68 0.18
C TYR A 41 12.03 26.69 -0.74
N LEU A 42 10.70 26.61 -0.78
CA LEU A 42 9.84 27.60 -1.41
C LEU A 42 9.20 28.49 -0.35
N THR A 43 9.08 29.77 -0.65
CA THR A 43 8.28 30.69 0.17
C THR A 43 6.80 30.54 -0.17
N LYS A 44 5.93 30.93 0.76
CA LYS A 44 4.48 31.00 0.51
C LYS A 44 4.11 31.76 -0.76
N GLN A 45 4.83 32.84 -1.09
CA GLN A 45 4.56 33.61 -2.30
C GLN A 45 4.84 32.76 -3.55
N MET A 46 6.00 32.09 -3.61
CA MET A 46 6.34 31.20 -4.73
C MET A 46 5.34 30.06 -4.91
N VAL A 47 4.84 29.49 -3.80
CA VAL A 47 3.80 28.46 -3.86
C VAL A 47 2.50 29.02 -4.44
N ALA A 48 2.07 30.20 -3.99
CA ALA A 48 0.88 30.86 -4.49
C ALA A 48 0.99 31.19 -5.98
N ASP A 49 2.14 31.75 -6.38
CA ASP A 49 2.43 32.10 -7.78
C ASP A 49 2.46 30.86 -8.67
N PHE A 50 3.14 29.78 -8.24
CA PHE A 50 3.22 28.55 -9.03
C PHE A 50 1.86 27.90 -9.27
N TYR A 51 0.99 27.88 -8.26
CA TYR A 51 -0.34 27.29 -8.36
C TYR A 51 -1.41 28.28 -8.84
N GLU A 52 -1.03 29.51 -9.21
CA GLU A 52 -1.93 30.54 -9.72
C GLU A 52 -3.10 30.82 -8.76
N VAL A 53 -2.82 30.93 -7.46
CA VAL A 53 -3.80 31.24 -6.42
C VAL A 53 -3.36 32.41 -5.56
N ASP A 54 -4.32 33.04 -4.88
CA ASP A 54 -4.00 34.07 -3.89
C ASP A 54 -3.21 33.48 -2.70
N VAL A 55 -2.30 34.27 -2.16
CA VAL A 55 -1.58 33.96 -0.91
C VAL A 55 -2.54 33.63 0.24
N ARG A 56 -3.72 34.29 0.28
CA ARG A 56 -4.78 34.01 1.25
C ARG A 56 -5.36 32.61 1.12
N THR A 57 -5.42 32.07 -0.09
CA THR A 57 -5.84 30.68 -0.33
C THR A 57 -4.84 29.73 0.30
N ILE A 58 -3.54 29.97 0.11
CA ILE A 58 -2.48 29.17 0.76
C ILE A 58 -2.59 29.25 2.29
N GLU A 59 -2.85 30.42 2.86
CA GLU A 59 -3.06 30.59 4.31
C GLU A 59 -4.24 29.76 4.83
N ARG A 60 -5.39 29.79 4.13
CA ARG A 60 -6.55 28.98 4.49
C ARG A 60 -6.22 27.48 4.52
N TYR A 61 -5.54 26.96 3.50
CA TYR A 61 -5.15 25.55 3.46
C TYR A 61 -4.13 25.19 4.54
N LEU A 62 -3.20 26.10 4.85
CA LEU A 62 -2.26 25.93 5.95
C LEU A 62 -2.97 25.85 7.31
N GLU A 63 -4.00 26.65 7.52
CA GLU A 63 -4.79 26.63 8.76
C GLU A 63 -5.58 25.33 8.91
N THR A 64 -6.28 24.90 7.86
CA THR A 64 -7.12 23.69 7.89
C THR A 64 -6.30 22.39 7.90
N ASN A 65 -5.13 22.36 7.26
CA ASN A 65 -4.34 21.13 7.05
C ASN A 65 -2.95 21.19 7.71
N LYS A 66 -2.81 22.02 8.75
CA LYS A 66 -1.53 22.32 9.39
C LYS A 66 -0.71 21.07 9.76
N GLN A 67 -1.35 20.11 10.42
CA GLN A 67 -0.66 18.90 10.90
C GLN A 67 -0.11 18.05 9.74
N GLU A 68 -0.87 17.90 8.66
CA GLU A 68 -0.45 17.16 7.48
C GLU A 68 0.73 17.86 6.77
N LEU A 69 0.62 19.18 6.58
CA LEU A 69 1.64 19.97 5.92
C LEU A 69 2.93 20.02 6.74
N GLU A 70 2.86 20.22 8.06
CA GLU A 70 4.03 20.20 8.95
C GLU A 70 4.74 18.85 8.93
N ARG A 71 3.99 17.74 9.00
CA ARG A 71 4.54 16.38 8.85
C ARG A 71 5.23 16.18 7.51
N ASN A 72 4.72 16.83 6.47
CA ASN A 72 5.23 16.72 5.11
C ASN A 72 6.21 17.84 4.71
N GLY A 73 6.76 18.60 5.66
CA GLY A 73 7.91 19.49 5.41
C GLY A 73 7.62 20.99 5.38
N TYR A 74 6.40 21.40 5.71
CA TYR A 74 6.08 22.81 5.95
C TYR A 74 6.56 23.24 7.33
N PHE A 75 7.14 24.43 7.45
CA PHE A 75 7.37 25.05 8.75
C PHE A 75 7.36 26.56 8.68
N LEU A 76 7.13 27.19 9.84
CA LEU A 76 7.15 28.63 10.00
C LEU A 76 8.53 29.08 10.50
N CYS A 77 9.36 29.60 9.58
CA CYS A 77 10.69 30.11 9.86
C CYS A 77 10.62 31.40 10.68
N LYS A 78 11.27 31.43 11.86
CA LYS A 78 11.23 32.53 12.83
C LYS A 78 12.60 32.76 13.48
N GLY A 79 12.72 33.87 14.21
CA GLY A 79 13.86 34.13 15.09
C GLY A 79 15.20 34.17 14.35
N LYS A 80 16.20 33.46 14.88
CA LYS A 80 17.56 33.42 14.31
C LYS A 80 17.57 32.85 12.89
N LYS A 81 16.86 31.74 12.65
CA LYS A 81 16.77 31.07 11.34
C LYS A 81 16.18 31.99 10.26
N LEU A 82 15.20 32.82 10.62
CA LEU A 82 14.64 33.83 9.71
C LEU A 82 15.64 34.95 9.40
N LYS A 83 16.43 35.40 10.39
CA LYS A 83 17.45 36.43 10.17
C LYS A 83 18.52 35.93 9.20
N GLU A 84 18.97 34.70 9.36
CA GLU A 84 19.94 34.04 8.47
C GLU A 84 19.37 33.87 7.05
N PHE A 85 18.15 33.37 6.93
CA PHE A 85 17.47 33.23 5.63
C PHE A 85 17.35 34.59 4.91
N LYS A 86 16.92 35.64 5.63
CA LYS A 86 16.87 36.99 5.06
C LYS A 86 18.25 37.51 4.68
N LEU A 87 19.29 37.26 5.48
CA LEU A 87 20.64 37.71 5.14
C LEU A 87 21.10 37.13 3.78
N GLN A 88 20.74 35.88 3.51
CA GLN A 88 21.13 35.17 2.29
C GLN A 88 20.27 35.56 1.08
N PHE A 89 18.97 35.84 1.26
CA PHE A 89 18.02 35.99 0.15
C PHE A 89 17.22 37.31 0.13
N ALA A 90 17.48 38.25 1.04
CA ALA A 90 16.75 39.52 1.16
C ALA A 90 16.53 40.30 -0.15
N PRO A 91 17.49 40.34 -1.11
CA PRO A 91 17.26 41.04 -2.38
C PRO A 91 16.14 40.40 -3.22
N ASP A 92 15.94 39.08 -3.10
CA ASP A 92 15.16 38.29 -4.05
C ASP A 92 13.77 37.93 -3.52
N ILE A 93 13.61 37.75 -2.19
CA ILE A 93 12.37 37.20 -1.61
C ILE A 93 11.25 38.22 -1.39
N ASN A 94 11.45 39.51 -1.70
CA ASN A 94 10.51 40.61 -1.41
C ASN A 94 9.89 40.54 0.01
N VAL A 95 10.68 40.11 1.00
CA VAL A 95 10.23 39.99 2.39
C VAL A 95 10.59 41.26 3.14
N GLY A 96 9.57 42.01 3.55
CA GLY A 96 9.76 43.24 4.32
C GLY A 96 10.63 43.06 5.57
N ASN A 97 11.40 44.10 5.90
CA ASN A 97 12.26 44.12 7.08
C ASN A 97 11.50 43.85 8.40
N LYS A 98 10.21 44.20 8.46
CA LYS A 98 9.34 43.99 9.65
C LYS A 98 8.76 42.57 9.76
N THR A 99 8.94 41.69 8.77
CA THR A 99 8.39 40.34 8.80
C THR A 99 9.02 39.51 9.92
N ARG A 100 8.20 39.06 10.88
CA ARG A 100 8.62 38.29 12.07
C ARG A 100 8.61 36.77 11.87
N SER A 101 7.99 36.30 10.79
CA SER A 101 7.89 34.88 10.44
C SER A 101 7.70 34.70 8.94
N LEU A 102 8.29 33.65 8.37
CA LEU A 102 8.17 33.30 6.95
C LEU A 102 7.78 31.83 6.81
N SER A 103 6.72 31.57 6.05
CA SER A 103 6.27 30.22 5.70
C SER A 103 7.20 29.62 4.64
N LEU A 104 7.84 28.50 4.98
CA LEU A 104 8.73 27.76 4.09
C LEU A 104 8.20 26.34 3.86
N PHE A 105 8.33 25.88 2.62
CA PHE A 105 7.88 24.57 2.16
C PHE A 105 9.08 23.85 1.55
N ASP A 106 9.40 22.65 2.02
CA ASP A 106 10.23 21.76 1.20
C ASP A 106 9.43 21.24 0.00
N PHE A 107 10.09 20.48 -0.87
CA PHE A 107 9.46 19.94 -2.06
C PHE A 107 8.26 19.02 -1.76
N ARG A 108 8.30 18.26 -0.64
CA ARG A 108 7.18 17.40 -0.25
C ARG A 108 5.97 18.22 0.16
N ALA A 109 6.17 19.26 0.97
CA ALA A 109 5.09 20.14 1.41
C ALA A 109 4.51 20.94 0.25
N PHE A 110 5.35 21.34 -0.70
CA PHE A 110 4.95 21.99 -1.94
C PHE A 110 4.05 21.09 -2.81
N LEU A 111 4.36 19.80 -2.96
CA LEU A 111 3.46 18.87 -3.64
C LEU A 111 2.19 18.62 -2.82
N ASN A 112 2.33 18.47 -1.50
CA ASN A 112 1.19 18.22 -0.61
C ASN A 112 0.13 19.31 -0.72
N ILE A 113 0.53 20.58 -0.75
CA ILE A 113 -0.42 21.69 -0.89
C ILE A 113 -1.06 21.73 -2.28
N GLY A 114 -0.32 21.43 -3.35
CA GLY A 114 -0.90 21.27 -4.69
C GLY A 114 -1.94 20.16 -4.77
N MET A 115 -1.73 19.07 -4.02
CA MET A 115 -2.69 17.98 -3.93
C MET A 115 -3.95 18.35 -3.13
N LEU A 116 -3.87 19.33 -2.22
CA LEU A 116 -5.02 19.83 -1.46
C LEU A 116 -5.82 20.90 -2.20
N LEU A 117 -5.18 21.74 -3.04
CA LEU A 117 -5.80 22.87 -3.73
C LEU A 117 -6.86 22.43 -4.75
N SER A 118 -8.12 22.32 -4.32
CA SER A 118 -9.23 21.84 -5.17
C SER A 118 -9.66 22.83 -6.25
N GLU A 119 -9.49 24.12 -6.02
CA GLU A 119 -10.00 25.22 -6.84
C GLU A 119 -9.02 25.76 -7.92
N SER A 120 -7.78 25.26 -7.95
CA SER A 120 -6.77 25.70 -8.91
C SER A 120 -6.69 24.74 -10.10
N GLU A 121 -6.90 25.25 -11.32
CA GLU A 121 -6.72 24.47 -12.56
C GLU A 121 -5.25 24.06 -12.77
N LYS A 122 -4.32 24.92 -12.34
CA LYS A 122 -2.90 24.57 -12.31
C LYS A 122 -2.64 23.42 -11.35
N ALA A 123 -3.16 23.47 -10.13
CA ALA A 123 -3.03 22.40 -9.15
C ALA A 123 -3.67 21.08 -9.64
N LYS A 124 -4.82 21.17 -10.32
CA LYS A 124 -5.48 20.02 -10.96
C LYS A 124 -4.62 19.36 -12.03
N SER A 125 -4.00 20.16 -12.90
CA SER A 125 -3.06 19.67 -13.92
C SER A 125 -1.85 19.00 -13.26
N ILE A 126 -1.32 19.60 -12.20
CA ILE A 126 -0.20 19.05 -11.43
C ILE A 126 -0.57 17.73 -10.72
N ARG A 127 -1.78 17.60 -10.18
CA ARG A 127 -2.27 16.34 -9.60
C ARG A 127 -2.28 15.20 -10.62
N SER A 128 -2.84 15.44 -11.80
CA SER A 128 -2.83 14.45 -12.88
C SER A 128 -1.41 14.05 -13.26
N PHE A 129 -0.54 15.04 -13.44
CA PHE A 129 0.87 14.81 -13.77
C PHE A 129 1.63 14.00 -12.70
N ILE A 130 1.42 14.31 -11.42
CA ILE A 130 1.98 13.55 -10.30
C ILE A 130 1.52 12.09 -10.36
N LEU A 131 0.22 11.85 -10.57
CA LEU A 131 -0.33 10.50 -10.67
C LEU A 131 0.28 9.73 -11.84
N ASP A 132 0.44 10.36 -13.00
CA ASP A 132 1.05 9.74 -14.18
C ASP A 132 2.51 9.34 -13.91
N ILE A 133 3.29 10.21 -13.25
CA ILE A 133 4.67 9.89 -12.87
C ILE A 133 4.71 8.76 -11.83
N VAL A 134 3.83 8.76 -10.85
CA VAL A 134 3.77 7.70 -9.83
C VAL A 134 3.41 6.36 -10.47
N ILE A 135 2.38 6.32 -11.32
CA ILE A 135 1.94 5.11 -12.03
C ILE A 135 3.04 4.59 -12.95
N SER A 136 3.64 5.45 -13.78
CA SER A 136 4.73 5.06 -14.67
C SER A 136 5.95 4.57 -13.91
N THR A 137 6.31 5.21 -12.79
CA THR A 137 7.43 4.78 -11.94
C THR A 137 7.19 3.41 -11.32
N ILE A 138 6.00 3.16 -10.79
CA ILE A 138 5.65 1.84 -10.23
C ILE A 138 5.69 0.77 -11.33
N ASN A 139 5.06 1.03 -12.49
CA ASN A 139 5.03 0.06 -13.59
C ASN A 139 6.43 -0.24 -14.14
N GLU A 140 7.26 0.78 -14.37
CA GLU A 140 8.64 0.61 -14.84
C GLU A 140 9.45 -0.22 -13.84
N LYS A 141 9.38 0.12 -12.55
CA LYS A 141 10.11 -0.61 -11.50
C LYS A 141 9.59 -2.01 -11.25
N ALA A 142 8.31 -2.26 -11.53
CA ALA A 142 7.70 -3.58 -11.41
C ALA A 142 7.98 -4.49 -12.62
N GLY A 143 8.54 -3.99 -13.72
CA GLY A 143 8.81 -4.77 -14.94
C GLY A 143 7.64 -4.79 -15.94
N GLY A 144 6.87 -3.71 -16.03
CA GLY A 144 5.78 -3.55 -17.01
C GLY A 144 4.38 -3.90 -16.51
N GLY A 145 4.24 -4.39 -15.28
CA GLY A 145 2.94 -4.63 -14.66
C GLY A 145 3.02 -4.94 -13.16
N THR A 146 1.93 -4.71 -12.43
CA THR A 146 1.90 -4.77 -10.95
C THR A 146 1.19 -6.01 -10.40
N LYS A 147 0.62 -6.86 -11.29
CA LYS A 147 -0.13 -8.07 -10.92
C LYS A 147 0.69 -8.97 -9.97
N TYR A 148 1.96 -9.22 -10.28
CA TYR A 148 2.87 -10.07 -9.50
C TYR A 148 3.95 -9.29 -8.76
N ILE A 149 3.67 -8.03 -8.39
CA ILE A 149 4.66 -7.18 -7.71
C ILE A 149 5.17 -7.78 -6.38
N ASN A 150 4.35 -8.62 -5.74
CA ASN A 150 4.69 -9.38 -4.55
C ASN A 150 5.87 -10.33 -4.74
N TRP A 151 6.15 -10.80 -5.96
CA TRP A 151 7.28 -11.71 -6.23
C TRP A 151 8.64 -11.03 -6.07
N ARG A 152 8.66 -9.70 -6.06
CA ARG A 152 9.87 -8.89 -5.85
C ARG A 152 10.27 -8.84 -4.38
N ASP A 153 9.45 -9.35 -3.47
CA ASP A 153 9.79 -9.46 -2.05
C ASP A 153 10.62 -10.71 -1.77
N ARG A 154 11.72 -10.52 -1.02
CA ARG A 154 12.61 -11.60 -0.59
C ARG A 154 11.92 -12.71 0.20
N ASN A 155 10.83 -12.38 0.88
CA ASN A 155 10.08 -13.35 1.68
C ASN A 155 8.99 -14.08 0.89
N PHE A 156 8.71 -13.69 -0.35
CA PHE A 156 7.62 -14.28 -1.13
C PHE A 156 7.88 -15.75 -1.45
N LEU A 157 9.00 -16.07 -2.09
CA LEU A 157 9.28 -17.44 -2.53
C LEU A 157 9.30 -18.44 -1.35
N PRO A 158 9.98 -18.18 -0.21
CA PRO A 158 9.88 -19.05 0.96
C PRO A 158 8.44 -19.22 1.47
N ALA A 159 7.63 -18.17 1.47
CA ALA A 159 6.23 -18.24 1.90
C ALA A 159 5.36 -19.05 0.94
N ALA A 160 5.57 -18.92 -0.37
CA ALA A 160 4.86 -19.68 -1.40
C ALA A 160 5.18 -21.19 -1.32
N ILE A 161 6.45 -21.56 -1.12
CA ILE A 161 6.86 -22.96 -0.93
C ILE A 161 6.25 -23.56 0.33
N GLN A 162 6.24 -22.80 1.43
CA GLN A 162 5.62 -23.26 2.68
C GLN A 162 4.12 -23.46 2.51
N GLU A 163 3.44 -22.54 1.84
CA GLU A 163 2.00 -22.62 1.59
C GLU A 163 1.61 -23.90 0.84
N GLU A 164 2.36 -24.29 -0.20
CA GLU A 164 2.05 -25.51 -0.95
C GLU A 164 2.05 -26.77 -0.06
N ASN A 165 2.97 -26.83 0.92
CA ASN A 165 3.00 -27.91 1.89
C ASN A 165 1.79 -27.87 2.83
N TYR A 166 1.39 -26.70 3.28
CA TYR A 166 0.25 -26.53 4.20
C TYR A 166 -1.12 -26.77 3.54
N ARG A 167 -1.24 -26.51 2.24
CA ARG A 167 -2.44 -26.85 1.47
C ARG A 167 -2.75 -28.34 1.52
N LYS A 168 -1.71 -29.20 1.52
CA LYS A 168 -1.86 -30.66 1.67
C LYS A 168 -2.39 -31.01 3.07
N ASN A 169 -1.96 -30.28 4.11
CA ASN A 169 -2.39 -30.49 5.49
C ASN A 169 -3.85 -30.16 5.75
N LEU A 170 -4.47 -29.30 4.94
CA LEU A 170 -5.92 -29.07 5.01
C LEU A 170 -6.70 -30.10 4.16
N THR A 171 -6.18 -30.44 2.98
CA THR A 171 -6.88 -31.28 2.00
C THR A 171 -7.15 -32.69 2.53
N ALA A 172 -6.17 -33.32 3.20
CA ALA A 172 -6.33 -34.66 3.77
C ALA A 172 -7.45 -34.74 4.83
N PRO A 173 -7.46 -33.91 5.90
CA PRO A 173 -8.56 -33.87 6.87
C PRO A 173 -9.92 -33.61 6.23
N ILE A 174 -10.00 -32.70 5.26
CA ILE A 174 -11.26 -32.45 4.56
C ILE A 174 -11.76 -33.73 3.90
N ASN A 175 -10.89 -34.44 3.18
CA ASN A 175 -11.26 -35.66 2.45
C ASN A 175 -11.74 -36.77 3.37
N GLU A 176 -11.02 -37.01 4.46
CA GLU A 176 -11.23 -38.12 5.39
C GLU A 176 -12.37 -37.85 6.38
N CYS A 177 -12.45 -36.64 6.92
CA CYS A 177 -13.27 -36.32 8.09
C CYS A 177 -14.51 -35.47 7.80
N VAL A 178 -14.68 -34.90 6.60
CA VAL A 178 -15.82 -34.03 6.29
C VAL A 178 -16.79 -34.70 5.32
N GLU A 179 -18.09 -34.53 5.56
CA GLU A 179 -19.17 -35.03 4.72
C GLU A 179 -19.23 -34.33 3.35
N GLY A 180 -19.83 -34.99 2.35
CA GLY A 180 -20.05 -34.43 1.02
C GLY A 180 -18.96 -34.73 -0.02
N HIS A 181 -19.21 -34.28 -1.25
CA HIS A 181 -18.34 -34.52 -2.41
C HIS A 181 -17.03 -33.72 -2.31
N THR A 182 -15.89 -34.41 -2.48
CA THR A 182 -14.52 -33.88 -2.31
C THR A 182 -14.28 -32.50 -2.92
N THR A 183 -14.61 -32.33 -4.20
CA THR A 183 -14.39 -31.05 -4.89
C THR A 183 -15.21 -29.91 -4.31
N TYR A 184 -16.46 -30.20 -3.88
CA TYR A 184 -17.39 -29.20 -3.37
C TYR A 184 -17.00 -28.76 -1.95
N LYS A 185 -16.68 -29.72 -1.07
CA LYS A 185 -16.29 -29.41 0.31
C LYS A 185 -14.98 -28.62 0.37
N TYR A 186 -14.00 -28.94 -0.48
CA TYR A 186 -12.74 -28.19 -0.51
C TYR A 186 -12.95 -26.73 -0.93
N ALA A 187 -13.73 -26.50 -2.00
CA ALA A 187 -14.02 -25.16 -2.49
C ALA A 187 -14.73 -24.31 -1.42
N ASN A 188 -15.79 -24.84 -0.80
CA ASN A 188 -16.52 -24.11 0.25
C ASN A 188 -15.66 -23.82 1.48
N ILE A 189 -14.88 -24.79 1.95
CA ILE A 189 -14.03 -24.59 3.14
C ILE A 189 -12.94 -23.56 2.85
N THR A 190 -12.34 -23.59 1.67
CA THR A 190 -11.36 -22.58 1.26
C THR A 190 -12.00 -21.19 1.20
N ASP A 191 -13.22 -21.09 0.66
CA ASP A 191 -13.93 -19.81 0.57
C ASP A 191 -14.30 -19.26 1.97
N MET A 192 -14.77 -20.12 2.88
CA MET A 192 -15.02 -19.76 4.28
C MET A 192 -13.75 -19.26 5.00
N ILE A 193 -12.59 -19.88 4.72
CA ILE A 193 -11.31 -19.39 5.25
C ILE A 193 -11.00 -18.00 4.68
N TYR A 194 -11.23 -17.78 3.38
CA TYR A 194 -10.96 -16.49 2.74
C TYR A 194 -11.87 -15.39 3.31
N GLU A 195 -13.16 -15.67 3.48
CA GLU A 195 -14.09 -14.75 4.12
C GLU A 195 -13.70 -14.44 5.57
N ALA A 196 -13.24 -15.44 6.33
CA ALA A 196 -12.73 -15.24 7.68
C ALA A 196 -11.46 -14.39 7.71
N VAL A 197 -10.55 -14.57 6.75
CA VAL A 197 -9.28 -13.85 6.71
C VAL A 197 -9.44 -12.44 6.14
N PHE A 198 -10.22 -12.23 5.08
CA PHE A 198 -10.28 -10.99 4.31
C PHE A 198 -11.63 -10.27 4.31
N HIS A 199 -12.68 -10.82 4.92
CA HIS A 199 -14.05 -10.32 4.75
C HIS A 199 -14.52 -10.26 3.28
N GLU A 200 -13.82 -10.96 2.39
CA GLU A 200 -14.07 -11.06 0.96
C GLU A 200 -13.75 -12.49 0.51
N ASN A 201 -14.46 -12.98 -0.50
CA ASN A 201 -14.27 -14.33 -1.02
C ASN A 201 -13.28 -14.36 -2.21
N ALA A 202 -12.87 -15.57 -2.61
CA ALA A 202 -11.87 -15.73 -3.66
C ALA A 202 -12.33 -15.16 -5.02
N ARG A 203 -13.64 -15.20 -5.30
CA ARG A 203 -14.22 -14.70 -6.55
C ARG A 203 -14.18 -13.18 -6.63
N GLN A 204 -14.50 -12.49 -5.53
CA GLN A 204 -14.39 -11.04 -5.43
C GLN A 204 -12.94 -10.61 -5.68
N TYR A 205 -11.98 -11.25 -5.00
CA TYR A 205 -10.57 -10.92 -5.17
C TYR A 205 -10.05 -11.15 -6.59
N ARG A 206 -10.43 -12.26 -7.24
CA ARG A 206 -10.10 -12.52 -8.66
C ARG A 206 -10.63 -11.44 -9.59
N THR A 207 -11.83 -10.93 -9.31
CA THR A 207 -12.47 -9.88 -10.10
C THR A 207 -11.73 -8.55 -9.94
N LEU A 208 -11.37 -8.20 -8.69
CA LEU A 208 -10.61 -6.98 -8.38
C LEU A 208 -9.26 -6.94 -9.12
N LEU A 209 -8.52 -8.05 -9.12
CA LEU A 209 -7.22 -8.15 -9.81
C LEU A 209 -7.30 -8.51 -11.30
N LYS A 210 -8.51 -8.64 -11.87
CA LYS A 210 -8.72 -9.00 -13.28
C LYS A 210 -7.96 -10.29 -13.66
N LEU A 211 -8.02 -11.29 -12.80
CA LEU A 211 -7.31 -12.57 -12.98
C LEU A 211 -7.99 -13.45 -14.04
N GLN A 212 -7.19 -14.03 -14.93
CA GLN A 212 -7.67 -14.98 -15.92
C GLN A 212 -8.04 -16.31 -15.25
N PRO A 213 -8.96 -17.13 -15.82
CA PRO A 213 -9.42 -18.38 -15.20
C PRO A 213 -8.31 -19.33 -14.72
N LYS A 214 -7.16 -19.34 -15.41
CA LYS A 214 -6.00 -20.18 -15.07
C LYS A 214 -5.03 -19.53 -14.07
N ASP A 215 -5.13 -18.22 -13.83
CA ASP A 215 -4.24 -17.51 -12.91
C ASP A 215 -4.41 -18.06 -11.50
N ASN A 216 -3.29 -18.38 -10.85
CA ASN A 216 -3.25 -18.74 -9.43
C ASN A 216 -3.44 -17.49 -8.55
N VAL A 217 -4.48 -17.51 -7.72
CA VAL A 217 -4.82 -16.42 -6.80
C VAL A 217 -3.73 -16.23 -5.72
N ARG A 218 -3.18 -17.32 -5.19
CA ARG A 218 -2.17 -17.24 -4.12
C ARG A 218 -0.86 -16.66 -4.64
N ALA A 219 -0.57 -16.83 -5.93
CA ALA A 219 0.57 -16.22 -6.56
C ALA A 219 0.52 -14.68 -6.56
N THR A 220 -0.64 -14.05 -6.36
CA THR A 220 -0.74 -12.59 -6.24
C THR A 220 -0.74 -12.10 -4.78
N MET A 221 -0.74 -12.99 -3.79
CA MET A 221 -0.79 -12.62 -2.38
C MET A 221 0.60 -12.32 -1.81
N TYR A 222 0.66 -11.40 -0.84
CA TYR A 222 1.91 -11.06 -0.14
C TYR A 222 2.32 -12.14 0.85
N SER A 223 3.61 -12.17 1.23
CA SER A 223 4.17 -13.23 2.09
C SER A 223 3.46 -13.36 3.44
N GLU A 224 3.09 -12.24 4.04
CA GLU A 224 2.37 -12.14 5.31
C GLU A 224 0.97 -12.76 5.19
N VAL A 225 0.32 -12.49 4.07
CA VAL A 225 -1.01 -13.00 3.74
C VAL A 225 -0.98 -14.52 3.55
N LEU A 226 -0.01 -15.03 2.80
CA LEU A 226 0.18 -16.48 2.59
C LEU A 226 0.43 -17.23 3.90
N ARG A 227 1.21 -16.64 4.82
CA ARG A 227 1.48 -17.23 6.14
C ARG A 227 0.24 -17.30 7.02
N VAL A 228 -0.63 -16.29 6.97
CA VAL A 228 -1.90 -16.29 7.72
C VAL A 228 -2.87 -17.33 7.16
N ILE A 229 -3.01 -17.41 5.84
CA ILE A 229 -3.79 -18.48 5.20
C ILE A 229 -3.25 -19.84 5.63
N SER A 230 -1.95 -20.06 5.50
CA SER A 230 -1.30 -21.31 5.91
C SER A 230 -1.58 -21.66 7.37
N SER A 231 -1.51 -20.69 8.27
CA SER A 231 -1.82 -20.88 9.69
C SER A 231 -3.28 -21.26 9.93
N PHE A 232 -4.20 -20.65 9.18
CA PHE A 232 -5.61 -21.02 9.17
C PHE A 232 -5.83 -22.44 8.69
N GLU A 233 -5.25 -22.79 7.54
CA GLU A 233 -5.41 -24.10 6.91
C GLU A 233 -4.91 -25.24 7.82
N ASN A 234 -3.75 -25.06 8.47
CA ASN A 234 -3.26 -26.04 9.43
C ASN A 234 -4.14 -26.14 10.68
N GLY A 235 -4.52 -25.00 11.26
CA GLY A 235 -5.32 -24.97 12.49
C GLY A 235 -6.70 -25.61 12.28
N VAL A 236 -7.36 -25.25 11.19
CA VAL A 236 -8.66 -25.81 10.79
C VAL A 236 -8.51 -27.29 10.45
N GLY A 237 -7.50 -27.70 9.68
CA GLY A 237 -7.25 -29.12 9.37
C GLY A 237 -7.07 -29.97 10.62
N SER A 238 -6.27 -29.51 11.58
CA SER A 238 -6.10 -30.17 12.88
C SER A 238 -7.41 -30.22 13.69
N ALA A 239 -8.18 -29.15 13.69
CA ALA A 239 -9.44 -29.07 14.42
C ALA A 239 -10.52 -30.00 13.83
N ILE A 240 -10.57 -30.12 12.50
CA ILE A 240 -11.45 -31.05 11.78
C ILE A 240 -11.15 -32.49 12.20
N HIS A 241 -9.87 -32.89 12.19
CA HIS A 241 -9.47 -34.24 12.63
C HIS A 241 -9.84 -34.50 14.09
N ALA A 242 -9.53 -33.55 14.98
CA ALA A 242 -9.82 -33.69 16.41
C ALA A 242 -11.33 -33.85 16.67
N LEU A 243 -12.16 -33.02 16.02
CA LEU A 243 -13.61 -33.08 16.20
C LEU A 243 -14.20 -34.39 15.64
N SER A 244 -13.83 -34.76 14.42
CA SER A 244 -14.28 -36.01 13.78
C SER A 244 -13.90 -37.24 14.62
N LYS A 245 -12.69 -37.28 15.18
CA LYS A 245 -12.24 -38.36 16.07
C LYS A 245 -13.06 -38.41 17.36
N SER A 246 -13.35 -37.25 17.96
CA SER A 246 -14.14 -37.18 19.20
C SER A 246 -15.59 -37.62 19.02
N LEU A 247 -16.19 -37.32 17.86
CA LEU A 247 -17.56 -37.70 17.53
C LEU A 247 -17.68 -39.09 16.90
N ASN A 248 -16.54 -39.71 16.54
CA ASN A 248 -16.46 -40.98 15.82
C ASN A 248 -17.32 -41.03 14.54
N ARG A 249 -17.39 -39.90 13.82
CA ARG A 249 -18.09 -39.76 12.54
C ARG A 249 -17.46 -38.64 11.70
N LYS A 250 -17.83 -38.57 10.43
CA LYS A 250 -17.56 -37.38 9.61
C LYS A 250 -18.36 -36.18 10.14
N ILE A 251 -17.82 -34.98 9.94
CA ILE A 251 -18.44 -33.73 10.38
C ILE A 251 -19.06 -32.98 9.20
N SER A 252 -20.10 -32.19 9.50
CA SER A 252 -20.82 -31.40 8.50
C SER A 252 -20.06 -30.12 8.14
N LEU A 253 -20.44 -29.48 7.04
CA LEU A 253 -19.88 -28.17 6.66
C LEU A 253 -20.18 -27.08 7.71
N GLN A 254 -21.32 -27.14 8.42
CA GLN A 254 -21.64 -26.19 9.49
C GLN A 254 -20.73 -26.37 10.72
N GLU A 255 -20.36 -27.62 11.03
CA GLU A 255 -19.40 -27.90 12.10
C GLU A 255 -18.02 -27.34 11.73
N VAL A 256 -17.59 -27.48 10.47
CA VAL A 256 -16.34 -26.86 9.98
C VAL A 256 -16.40 -25.33 10.03
N GLN A 257 -17.51 -24.73 9.60
CA GLN A 257 -17.70 -23.28 9.66
C GLN A 257 -17.55 -22.75 11.09
N SER A 258 -18.07 -23.47 12.08
CA SER A 258 -17.95 -23.13 13.49
C SER A 258 -16.50 -23.21 13.99
N LEU A 259 -15.71 -24.17 13.48
CA LEU A 259 -14.27 -24.25 13.78
C LEU A 259 -13.50 -23.08 13.18
N ILE A 260 -13.81 -22.68 11.94
CA ILE A 260 -13.21 -21.52 11.27
C ILE A 260 -13.53 -20.24 12.04
N ALA A 261 -14.80 -20.02 12.39
CA ALA A 261 -15.24 -18.85 13.16
C ALA A 261 -14.52 -18.77 14.51
N LYS A 262 -14.45 -19.89 15.25
CA LYS A 262 -13.73 -19.96 16.52
C LYS A 262 -12.24 -19.62 16.37
N GLN A 263 -11.60 -20.04 15.29
CA GLN A 263 -10.21 -19.70 15.02
C GLN A 263 -10.04 -18.22 14.65
N ALA A 264 -10.97 -17.65 13.88
CA ALA A 264 -10.97 -16.23 13.52
C ALA A 264 -11.17 -15.30 14.73
N GLU A 265 -12.02 -15.71 15.66
CA GLU A 265 -12.34 -14.99 16.90
C GLU A 265 -11.30 -15.19 18.01
N SER A 266 -10.32 -16.08 17.80
CA SER A 266 -9.26 -16.34 18.78
C SER A 266 -8.42 -15.08 19.05
N PRO A 267 -8.20 -14.70 20.33
CA PRO A 267 -7.32 -13.58 20.68
C PRO A 267 -5.91 -13.71 20.10
N ALA A 268 -5.40 -14.95 19.96
CA ALA A 268 -4.10 -15.20 19.38
C ALA A 268 -4.04 -14.91 17.88
N MET A 269 -5.18 -15.05 17.18
CA MET A 269 -5.25 -14.88 15.72
C MET A 269 -5.53 -13.42 15.31
N SER A 270 -6.17 -12.64 16.18
CA SER A 270 -6.57 -11.25 15.91
C SER A 270 -5.42 -10.35 15.36
N PRO A 271 -4.21 -10.32 15.96
CA PRO A 271 -3.11 -9.52 15.42
C PRO A 271 -2.66 -9.94 14.02
N PHE A 272 -2.65 -11.25 13.72
CA PHE A 272 -2.25 -11.76 12.41
C PHE A 272 -3.27 -11.44 11.34
N LEU A 273 -4.57 -11.56 11.66
CA LEU A 273 -5.65 -11.16 10.77
C LEU A 273 -5.61 -9.66 10.49
N TYR A 274 -5.41 -8.84 11.53
CA TYR A 274 -5.26 -7.40 11.36
C TYR A 274 -4.10 -7.06 10.42
N ASP A 275 -2.92 -7.67 10.64
CA ASP A 275 -1.75 -7.41 9.80
C ASP A 275 -1.98 -7.86 8.35
N ALA A 276 -2.52 -9.06 8.13
CA ALA A 276 -2.83 -9.54 6.78
C ALA A 276 -3.81 -8.62 6.04
N ARG A 277 -4.90 -8.19 6.70
CA ARG A 277 -5.91 -7.28 6.11
C ARG A 277 -5.30 -5.90 5.80
N GLN A 278 -4.55 -5.33 6.74
CA GLN A 278 -3.86 -4.07 6.55
C GLN A 278 -2.85 -4.12 5.40
N LYS A 279 -2.03 -5.18 5.34
CA LYS A 279 -1.03 -5.37 4.29
C LYS A 279 -1.69 -5.53 2.94
N MET A 280 -2.72 -6.36 2.86
CA MET A 280 -3.48 -6.57 1.64
C MET A 280 -4.10 -5.27 1.14
N ALA A 281 -4.89 -4.60 1.97
CA ALA A 281 -5.57 -3.35 1.61
C ALA A 281 -4.58 -2.27 1.18
N SER A 282 -3.50 -2.07 1.94
CA SER A 282 -2.57 -0.95 1.72
C SER A 282 -1.62 -1.19 0.54
N LEU A 283 -1.11 -2.42 0.38
CA LEU A 283 -0.17 -2.74 -0.69
C LEU A 283 -0.90 -2.81 -2.04
N ASP A 284 -2.07 -3.44 -2.11
CA ASP A 284 -2.84 -3.47 -3.36
C ASP A 284 -3.31 -2.07 -3.77
N PHE A 285 -3.70 -1.23 -2.80
CA PHE A 285 -4.07 0.15 -3.10
C PHE A 285 -2.86 0.99 -3.56
N GLY A 286 -1.74 0.91 -2.85
CA GLY A 286 -0.56 1.72 -3.13
C GLY A 286 0.26 1.28 -4.35
N LEU A 287 0.29 -0.02 -4.65
CA LEU A 287 1.14 -0.61 -5.69
C LEU A 287 0.37 -1.12 -6.90
N ARG A 288 -0.87 -1.60 -6.73
CA ARG A 288 -1.67 -2.19 -7.82
C ARG A 288 -2.82 -1.31 -8.28
N ASP A 289 -3.09 -0.21 -7.58
CA ASP A 289 -4.29 0.61 -7.78
C ASP A 289 -5.59 -0.20 -7.63
N VAL A 290 -5.62 -1.08 -6.62
CA VAL A 290 -6.77 -1.93 -6.31
C VAL A 290 -7.31 -1.60 -4.92
N TYR A 291 -8.60 -1.29 -4.85
CA TYR A 291 -9.32 -0.98 -3.62
C TYR A 291 -10.20 -2.16 -3.21
N HIS A 292 -10.14 -2.51 -1.93
CA HIS A 292 -10.90 -3.60 -1.33
C HIS A 292 -11.95 -3.03 -0.37
N ASP A 293 -13.22 -3.13 -0.73
CA ASP A 293 -14.32 -2.59 0.09
C ASP A 293 -14.40 -3.28 1.45
N GLY A 294 -14.21 -4.62 1.51
CA GLY A 294 -14.37 -5.41 2.73
C GLY A 294 -13.31 -5.16 3.81
N ILE A 295 -12.13 -4.67 3.41
CA ILE A 295 -10.99 -4.38 4.30
C ILE A 295 -10.51 -2.93 4.19
N ALA A 296 -11.33 -2.04 3.63
CA ALA A 296 -11.04 -0.60 3.53
C ALA A 296 -10.72 0.04 4.88
N GLY A 297 -11.32 -0.44 5.97
CA GLY A 297 -11.07 0.05 7.33
C GLY A 297 -9.64 -0.19 7.85
N TYR A 298 -8.86 -1.04 7.17
CA TYR A 298 -7.46 -1.33 7.51
C TYR A 298 -6.47 -0.55 6.63
N LEU A 299 -6.97 0.29 5.71
CA LEU A 299 -6.13 1.01 4.77
C LEU A 299 -5.26 2.04 5.47
N ARG A 300 -3.96 2.05 5.15
CA ARG A 300 -3.02 3.09 5.55
C ARG A 300 -2.08 3.47 4.41
N ALA A 301 -1.39 4.58 4.59
CA ALA A 301 -0.30 4.95 3.69
C ALA A 301 0.87 3.95 3.83
N LEU A 302 1.47 3.60 2.69
CA LEU A 302 2.69 2.82 2.61
C LEU A 302 3.87 3.64 3.13
N SER A 303 4.76 2.99 3.89
CA SER A 303 6.00 3.63 4.28
C SER A 303 6.99 3.67 3.11
N PRO A 304 8.01 4.54 3.15
CA PRO A 304 9.08 4.52 2.16
C PRO A 304 9.77 3.15 2.04
N GLU A 305 9.95 2.45 3.16
CA GLU A 305 10.57 1.13 3.23
C GLU A 305 9.70 0.06 2.55
N GLU A 306 8.38 0.21 2.58
CA GLU A 306 7.48 -0.67 1.82
C GLU A 306 7.60 -0.42 0.31
N PHE A 307 7.75 0.83 -0.13
CA PHE A 307 8.09 1.09 -1.53
C PHE A 307 9.45 0.48 -1.88
N ASP A 308 10.47 0.67 -1.04
CA ASP A 308 11.81 0.13 -1.30
C ASP A 308 11.83 -1.40 -1.39
N ARG A 309 11.03 -2.08 -0.56
CA ARG A 309 10.85 -3.54 -0.57
C ARG A 309 10.32 -4.08 -1.89
N PHE A 310 9.36 -3.41 -2.53
CA PHE A 310 8.69 -3.95 -3.73
C PHE A 310 9.24 -3.36 -5.04
N ILE A 311 9.66 -2.10 -5.04
CA ILE A 311 10.06 -1.39 -6.27
C ILE A 311 11.37 -0.62 -6.15
N GLY A 312 12.02 -0.61 -4.99
CA GLY A 312 13.30 0.08 -4.75
C GLY A 312 14.47 -0.85 -4.55
N SER A 313 15.42 -0.43 -3.71
CA SER A 313 16.71 -1.08 -3.51
C SER A 313 16.64 -2.49 -2.92
N ASP A 314 15.58 -2.76 -2.15
CA ASP A 314 15.44 -4.02 -1.42
C ASP A 314 14.69 -5.08 -2.25
N SER A 315 14.06 -4.64 -3.34
CA SER A 315 13.34 -5.49 -4.28
C SER A 315 14.27 -6.44 -5.03
N ILE A 316 13.81 -7.67 -5.22
CA ILE A 316 14.50 -8.65 -6.06
C ILE A 316 14.19 -8.36 -7.53
N ASP A 317 15.21 -8.50 -8.34
CA ASP A 317 15.10 -8.49 -9.79
C ASP A 317 14.51 -9.83 -10.28
N LEU A 318 13.29 -9.76 -10.80
CA LEU A 318 12.53 -10.91 -11.28
C LEU A 318 13.18 -11.61 -12.46
N GLU A 319 13.82 -10.87 -13.37
CA GLU A 319 14.50 -11.45 -14.54
C GLU A 319 15.67 -12.34 -14.07
N LYS A 320 16.43 -11.89 -13.08
CA LYS A 320 17.51 -12.70 -12.46
C LYS A 320 16.99 -13.90 -11.67
N LEU A 321 15.77 -13.85 -11.16
CA LEU A 321 15.13 -14.99 -10.47
C LEU A 321 14.68 -16.07 -11.45
N LEU A 322 14.22 -15.67 -12.64
CA LEU A 322 13.73 -16.55 -13.71
C LEU A 322 14.87 -17.20 -14.49
N ASP A 323 16.02 -16.52 -14.63
CA ASP A 323 17.23 -17.05 -15.28
C ASP A 323 17.98 -18.11 -14.44
N ASN A 324 17.52 -18.40 -13.22
CA ASN A 324 18.14 -19.38 -12.33
C ASN A 324 17.39 -20.72 -12.42
N ASP A 325 18.03 -21.76 -12.97
CA ASP A 325 17.41 -23.06 -13.31
C ASP A 325 16.70 -23.74 -12.12
N GLU A 326 17.14 -23.53 -10.87
CA GLU A 326 16.48 -24.07 -9.67
C GLU A 326 15.08 -23.48 -9.41
N ASN A 327 14.80 -22.27 -9.90
CA ASN A 327 13.51 -21.60 -9.72
C ASN A 327 12.51 -21.92 -10.86
N SER A 328 12.98 -22.41 -12.01
CA SER A 328 12.17 -22.74 -13.20
C SER A 328 10.99 -23.68 -12.88
N MET A 329 11.16 -24.57 -11.89
CA MET A 329 10.11 -25.52 -11.47
C MET A 329 8.87 -24.85 -10.86
N PHE A 330 9.01 -23.65 -10.27
CA PHE A 330 7.91 -22.92 -9.63
C PHE A 330 7.12 -22.03 -10.60
N TRP A 331 7.72 -21.70 -11.75
CA TRP A 331 7.20 -20.69 -12.68
C TRP A 331 6.39 -21.27 -13.84
N ASN A 332 6.34 -22.60 -13.99
CA ASN A 332 5.42 -23.28 -14.91
C ASN A 332 4.03 -23.44 -14.26
N VAL A 333 3.30 -22.34 -14.10
CA VAL A 333 1.88 -22.33 -13.69
C VAL A 333 1.04 -21.48 -14.66
#